data_AF-A0A078AGG1-F1
#
_entry.id   AF-A0A078AGG1-F1
#
_cell.length_a   1.000
_cell.length_b   1.000
_cell.length_c   1.000
_cell.angle_alpha   90.00
_cell.angle_beta   90.00
_cell.angle_gamma   90.00
#
_symmetry.space_group_name_H-M   'P 1'
#
loop_
_entity.id
_entity.type
_entity.pdbx_description
1 polymer ?
#
loop_
_entity_poly.entity_id
_entity_poly.type
_entity_poly.pdbx_seq_one_letter_code
_entity_poly.pdbx_strand_id
1 'polypeptide(L)'
;MIFGNTGNGKSTLVNCLTGNEDAAVGEDARGVTKSPAFYQARIDEKDFEIIDLPGFGDRDISIKKSLELWDKYIKGKKIHALIFTHKSSDDRLTIFDSAYADIVKQSFEPHEYSSRIAMGITFWNHYENDSKRKDSKINHFTTNLLEELNKSLGFNEAENQIKMTLFFTDRNEQCQSEIQKIARLFDEQPQDVKPACKVDDVATILSKHLELDKVVVKQIVKSNGTAQHLQQAEKNDCFPPHAKIRLEDGSEVQVKDLKIGDRILSYNVNKKQQFVDVITNFLHKELHESCKYLRITLQNDRILEISQNHMVCAATNDFIGKSKYIQALKLKKEKHKMIIIGENGVYHLAEIKNIEEVSYSGKYAPLTRSGSIIVNDVVASCYAGSFSQKISHIAILPIQIWYKNQDLKGIHPYANVLSKIFNN
;
A
#
# COMPACT_ATOMS: atom_id res chain seq x y z
N MET A 1 7.43 19.53 -14.72
CA MET A 1 7.51 18.05 -14.60
C MET A 1 6.31 17.58 -13.79
N ILE A 2 5.65 16.52 -14.25
CA ILE A 2 4.45 15.96 -13.61
C ILE A 2 4.83 14.64 -12.96
N PHE A 3 4.37 14.42 -11.73
CA PHE A 3 4.60 13.18 -11.00
C PHE A 3 3.42 12.84 -10.09
N GLY A 4 3.40 11.62 -9.58
CA GLY A 4 2.32 11.08 -8.74
C GLY A 4 2.05 9.61 -9.05
N ASN A 5 1.24 8.97 -8.20
CA ASN A 5 0.93 7.55 -8.29
C ASN A 5 0.34 7.15 -9.65
N THR A 6 0.50 5.88 -10.02
CA THR A 6 -0.13 5.32 -11.22
C THR A 6 -1.65 5.43 -11.12
N GLY A 7 -2.28 5.92 -12.17
CA GLY A 7 -3.71 6.17 -12.21
C GLY A 7 -4.16 7.52 -11.68
N ASN A 8 -3.31 8.36 -11.06
CA ASN A 8 -3.69 9.69 -10.54
C ASN A 8 -3.98 10.75 -11.61
N GLY A 9 -4.19 10.37 -12.88
CA GLY A 9 -4.58 11.30 -13.94
C GLY A 9 -3.44 12.15 -14.50
N LYS A 10 -2.18 11.70 -14.41
CA LYS A 10 -1.02 12.40 -15.02
C LYS A 10 -1.22 12.68 -16.51
N SER A 11 -1.62 11.66 -17.29
CA SER A 11 -1.87 11.81 -18.73
C SER A 11 -3.04 12.74 -19.03
N THR A 12 -4.10 12.72 -18.20
CA THR A 12 -5.22 13.69 -18.29
C THR A 12 -4.73 15.11 -18.07
N LEU A 13 -3.85 15.31 -17.08
CA LEU A 13 -3.24 16.61 -16.84
C LEU A 13 -2.34 17.04 -18.02
N VAL A 14 -1.53 16.13 -18.58
CA VAL A 14 -0.71 16.43 -19.76
C VAL A 14 -1.58 16.94 -20.90
N ASN A 15 -2.68 16.25 -21.22
CA ASN A 15 -3.58 16.67 -22.31
C ASN A 15 -4.22 18.04 -22.05
N CYS A 16 -4.59 18.31 -20.80
CA CYS A 16 -5.07 19.64 -20.39
C CYS A 16 -4.00 20.72 -20.64
N LEU A 17 -2.74 20.47 -20.26
CA LEU A 17 -1.65 21.46 -20.42
C LEU A 17 -1.19 21.65 -21.87
N THR A 18 -1.24 20.61 -22.70
CA THR A 18 -0.83 20.68 -24.12
C THR A 18 -1.95 21.22 -25.01
N GLY A 19 -3.22 21.12 -24.57
CA GLY A 19 -4.38 21.42 -25.39
C GLY A 19 -4.68 20.37 -26.46
N ASN A 20 -3.97 19.24 -26.44
CA ASN A 20 -4.11 18.13 -27.40
C ASN A 20 -4.36 16.81 -26.66
N GLU A 21 -4.99 15.84 -27.31
CA GLU A 21 -5.20 14.47 -26.79
C GLU A 21 -4.00 13.53 -27.04
N ASP A 22 -2.80 14.09 -27.24
CA ASP A 22 -1.60 13.34 -27.67
C ASP A 22 -1.05 12.38 -26.60
N ALA A 23 -1.33 12.61 -25.31
CA ALA A 23 -0.97 11.65 -24.27
C ALA A 23 -2.00 10.53 -24.24
N ALA A 24 -1.55 9.28 -24.43
CA ALA A 24 -2.40 8.09 -24.38
C ALA A 24 -3.07 7.97 -22.99
N VAL A 25 -4.34 8.37 -22.89
CA VAL A 25 -5.21 8.11 -21.74
C VAL A 25 -5.78 6.71 -21.93
N GLY A 26 -5.04 5.70 -21.47
CA GLY A 26 -5.50 4.31 -21.59
C GLY A 26 -6.62 3.97 -20.60
N GLU A 27 -7.75 3.48 -21.11
CA GLU A 27 -8.69 2.63 -20.34
C GLU A 27 -8.14 1.21 -20.12
N ASP A 28 -6.97 0.90 -20.69
CA ASP A 28 -6.28 -0.36 -20.50
C ASP A 28 -5.63 -0.44 -19.11
N ALA A 29 -5.89 -1.52 -18.37
CA ALA A 29 -5.42 -1.78 -17.00
C ALA A 29 -3.87 -1.95 -16.86
N ARG A 30 -3.12 -1.55 -17.88
CA ARG A 30 -1.66 -1.65 -18.04
C ARG A 30 -1.16 -0.26 -18.43
N GLY A 31 -0.58 0.48 -17.49
CA GLY A 31 -0.05 1.84 -17.71
C GLY A 31 0.80 1.93 -18.98
N VAL A 32 0.53 2.93 -19.82
CA VAL A 32 1.03 2.98 -21.21
C VAL A 32 2.43 3.62 -21.33
N THR A 33 3.05 4.11 -20.26
CA THR A 33 4.29 4.90 -20.38
C THR A 33 5.51 4.13 -19.85
N LYS A 34 6.24 3.44 -20.74
CA LYS A 34 7.43 2.60 -20.39
C LYS A 34 8.77 3.36 -20.39
N SER A 35 8.76 4.63 -20.78
CA SER A 35 9.89 5.59 -20.75
C SER A 35 9.34 6.99 -20.48
N PRO A 36 10.09 7.93 -19.88
CA PRO A 36 9.64 9.32 -19.74
C PRO A 36 9.15 9.88 -21.08
N ALA A 37 7.98 10.50 -21.06
CA ALA A 37 7.40 11.15 -22.22
C ALA A 37 7.59 12.66 -22.12
N PHE A 38 7.84 13.28 -23.27
CA PHE A 38 8.12 14.71 -23.39
C PHE A 38 7.08 15.33 -24.32
N TYR A 39 6.40 16.35 -23.85
CA TYR A 39 5.36 17.05 -24.59
C TYR A 39 5.67 18.53 -24.65
N GLN A 40 5.37 19.17 -25.77
CA GLN A 40 5.48 20.62 -25.89
C GLN A 40 4.15 21.24 -25.50
N ALA A 41 4.19 22.27 -24.67
CA ALA A 41 3.03 23.03 -24.26
C ALA A 41 3.35 24.52 -24.26
N ARG A 42 2.35 25.34 -24.61
CA ARG A 42 2.49 26.79 -24.56
C ARG A 42 1.61 27.34 -23.44
N ILE A 43 2.24 27.94 -22.44
CA ILE A 43 1.58 28.48 -21.24
C ILE A 43 1.95 29.95 -21.11
N ASP A 44 0.95 30.83 -21.07
CA ASP A 44 1.14 32.29 -20.95
C ASP A 44 2.18 32.83 -21.95
N GLU A 45 1.96 32.49 -23.23
CA GLU A 45 2.80 32.83 -24.39
C GLU A 45 4.22 32.24 -24.41
N LYS A 46 4.67 31.58 -23.34
CA LYS A 46 5.97 30.91 -23.23
C LYS A 46 5.86 29.43 -23.59
N ASP A 47 6.91 28.91 -24.21
CA ASP A 47 7.02 27.49 -24.58
C ASP A 47 7.68 26.68 -23.46
N PHE A 48 7.06 25.57 -23.08
CA PHE A 48 7.52 24.66 -22.05
C PHE A 48 7.57 23.22 -22.54
N GLU A 49 8.58 22.48 -22.07
CA GLU A 49 8.63 21.02 -22.18
C GLU A 49 8.02 20.40 -20.92
N ILE A 50 6.91 19.70 -21.09
CA ILE A 50 6.31 18.87 -20.05
C ILE A 50 7.02 17.53 -20.03
N ILE A 51 7.57 17.20 -18.88
CA ILE A 51 8.14 15.89 -18.60
C ILE A 51 7.09 15.11 -17.82
N ASP A 52 6.51 14.09 -18.46
CA ASP A 52 5.66 13.09 -17.81
C ASP A 52 6.53 11.89 -17.42
N LEU A 53 6.71 11.73 -16.11
CA LEU A 53 7.43 10.58 -15.58
C LEU A 53 6.48 9.38 -15.51
N PRO A 54 6.94 8.18 -15.89
CA PRO A 54 6.20 6.98 -15.55
C PRO A 54 5.92 7.00 -14.05
N GLY A 55 4.72 6.55 -13.68
CA GLY A 55 4.38 6.37 -12.28
C GLY A 55 5.50 5.57 -11.64
N PHE A 56 6.17 6.17 -10.68
CA PHE A 56 6.97 5.46 -9.72
C PHE A 56 5.92 4.51 -9.08
N GLY A 57 5.99 3.20 -9.36
CA GLY A 57 4.85 2.29 -9.09
C GLY A 57 3.98 1.87 -10.28
N ASP A 58 4.44 2.06 -11.51
CA ASP A 58 3.90 1.33 -12.65
C ASP A 58 4.19 -0.18 -12.50
N ARG A 59 3.26 -1.02 -12.97
CA ARG A 59 3.29 -2.48 -12.82
C ARG A 59 4.49 -3.11 -13.52
N ASP A 60 5.01 -2.41 -14.54
CA ASP A 60 6.05 -2.88 -15.44
C ASP A 60 7.44 -2.28 -15.16
N ILE A 61 7.58 -1.35 -14.19
CA ILE A 61 8.85 -0.63 -13.93
C ILE A 61 9.28 -0.78 -12.47
N SER A 62 10.44 -1.41 -12.27
CA SER A 62 11.03 -1.55 -10.93
C SER A 62 11.52 -0.21 -10.38
N ILE A 63 11.57 -0.06 -9.05
CA ILE A 63 12.07 1.15 -8.39
C ILE A 63 13.49 1.48 -8.86
N LYS A 64 14.34 0.46 -8.99
CA LYS A 64 15.70 0.60 -9.55
C LYS A 64 15.66 1.17 -10.97
N LYS A 65 14.77 0.66 -11.82
CA LYS A 65 14.63 1.15 -13.19
C LYS A 65 14.14 2.60 -13.24
N SER A 66 13.24 3.00 -12.34
CA SER A 66 12.81 4.40 -12.21
C SER A 66 13.98 5.33 -11.88
N LEU A 67 14.88 4.93 -10.96
CA LEU A 67 16.08 5.70 -10.65
C LEU A 67 17.05 5.79 -11.83
N GLU A 68 17.24 4.69 -12.57
CA GLU A 68 18.06 4.69 -13.80
C GLU A 68 17.49 5.65 -14.87
N LEU A 69 16.17 5.66 -15.06
CA LEU A 69 15.50 6.58 -15.98
C LEU A 69 15.64 8.03 -15.52
N TRP A 70 15.55 8.27 -14.21
CA TRP A 70 15.76 9.59 -13.62
C TRP A 70 17.16 10.13 -13.94
N ASP A 71 18.20 9.34 -13.64
CA ASP A 71 19.58 9.74 -13.91
C ASP A 71 19.87 9.93 -15.40
N LYS A 72 19.20 9.15 -16.26
CA LYS A 72 19.40 9.21 -17.71
C LYS A 72 18.72 10.42 -18.36
N TYR A 73 17.51 10.78 -17.92
CA TYR A 73 16.65 11.73 -18.64
C TYR A 73 16.37 13.04 -17.89
N ILE A 74 16.48 13.05 -16.56
CA ILE A 74 16.05 14.16 -15.71
C ILE A 74 17.23 14.90 -15.09
N LYS A 75 18.26 14.17 -14.66
CA LYS A 75 19.48 14.74 -14.09
C LYS A 75 20.04 15.87 -14.96
N GLY A 76 20.32 17.01 -14.34
CA GLY A 76 20.89 18.19 -15.00
C GLY A 76 19.94 18.97 -15.91
N LYS A 77 18.66 18.56 -16.02
CA LYS A 77 17.63 19.43 -16.62
C LYS A 77 17.27 20.56 -15.66
N LYS A 78 16.85 21.68 -16.23
CA LYS A 78 16.30 22.83 -15.50
C LYS A 78 14.78 22.71 -15.40
N ILE A 79 14.26 22.63 -14.17
CA ILE A 79 12.83 22.47 -13.92
C ILE A 79 12.26 23.77 -13.37
N HIS A 80 11.22 24.28 -14.03
CA HIS A 80 10.48 25.47 -13.62
C HIS A 80 9.41 25.14 -12.56
N ALA A 81 8.68 24.04 -12.74
CA ALA A 81 7.58 23.65 -11.86
C ALA A 81 7.43 22.14 -11.73
N LEU A 82 6.88 21.73 -10.60
CA LEU A 82 6.61 20.35 -10.21
C LEU A 82 5.12 20.21 -9.87
N ILE A 83 4.41 19.34 -10.59
CA ILE A 83 2.99 19.12 -10.32
C ILE A 83 2.82 17.72 -9.75
N PHE A 84 2.48 17.67 -8.46
CA PHE A 84 2.14 16.44 -7.73
C PHE A 84 0.66 16.12 -7.94
N THR A 85 0.36 15.03 -8.65
CA THR A 85 -1.01 14.65 -9.00
C THR A 85 -1.69 13.79 -7.95
N HIS A 86 -2.92 14.15 -7.60
CA HIS A 86 -3.77 13.45 -6.64
C HIS A 86 -5.22 13.37 -7.15
N LYS A 87 -5.94 12.28 -6.89
CA LYS A 87 -7.31 12.13 -7.39
C LYS A 87 -8.32 12.86 -6.52
N SER A 88 -9.32 13.48 -7.15
CA SER A 88 -10.46 14.08 -6.44
C SER A 88 -11.33 13.08 -5.66
N SER A 89 -11.25 11.79 -5.99
CA SER A 89 -11.93 10.70 -5.27
C SER A 89 -11.28 10.37 -3.93
N ASP A 90 -10.01 10.70 -3.77
CA ASP A 90 -9.18 10.21 -2.66
C ASP A 90 -9.02 11.32 -1.63
N ASP A 91 -9.74 11.22 -0.50
CA ASP A 91 -9.72 12.26 0.54
C ASP A 91 -8.47 12.25 1.43
N ARG A 92 -7.56 11.32 1.21
CA ARG A 92 -6.37 11.13 2.04
C ARG A 92 -5.16 10.88 1.15
N LEU A 93 -4.00 11.32 1.60
CA LEU A 93 -2.74 10.93 0.97
C LEU A 93 -2.51 9.46 1.23
N THR A 94 -2.13 8.73 0.20
CA THR A 94 -1.61 7.38 0.40
C THR A 94 -0.20 7.46 0.97
N ILE A 95 0.26 6.40 1.63
CA ILE A 95 1.64 6.33 2.11
C ILE A 95 2.65 6.45 0.95
N PHE A 96 2.25 5.99 -0.24
CA PHE A 96 3.06 6.10 -1.45
C PHE A 96 3.09 7.52 -2.01
N ASP A 97 2.01 8.29 -1.90
CA ASP A 97 2.01 9.72 -2.28
C ASP A 97 3.08 10.48 -1.48
N SER A 98 3.05 10.30 -0.15
CA SER A 98 4.05 10.83 0.77
C SER A 98 5.48 10.39 0.44
N ALA A 99 5.68 9.09 0.23
CA ALA A 99 7.00 8.55 -0.09
C ALA A 99 7.52 9.04 -1.44
N TYR A 100 6.66 9.19 -2.44
CA TYR A 100 7.06 9.73 -3.73
C TYR A 100 7.44 11.18 -3.67
N ALA A 101 6.65 11.98 -2.98
CA ALA A 101 6.99 13.36 -2.77
C ALA A 101 8.34 13.50 -2.03
N ASP A 102 8.64 12.66 -1.03
CA ASP A 102 9.94 12.67 -0.32
C ASP A 102 11.10 12.19 -1.20
N ILE A 103 10.90 11.15 -2.04
CA ILE A 103 11.90 10.70 -3.04
C ILE A 103 12.23 11.82 -4.05
N VAL A 104 11.20 12.46 -4.60
CA VAL A 104 11.36 13.57 -5.55
C VAL A 104 12.06 14.72 -4.86
N LYS A 105 11.66 15.07 -3.62
CA LYS A 105 12.28 16.13 -2.81
C LYS A 105 13.80 15.96 -2.68
N GLN A 106 14.30 14.73 -2.51
CA GLN A 106 15.75 14.50 -2.39
C GLN A 106 16.54 14.85 -3.66
N SER A 107 15.87 15.00 -4.80
CA SER A 107 16.49 15.32 -6.08
C SER A 107 16.63 16.82 -6.33
N PHE A 108 16.29 17.68 -5.36
CA PHE A 108 16.36 19.14 -5.45
C PHE A 108 17.08 19.77 -4.23
N GLU A 109 17.42 21.06 -4.26
CA GLU A 109 17.98 21.76 -3.10
C GLU A 109 16.90 22.13 -2.06
N PRO A 110 17.15 21.97 -0.74
CA PRO A 110 16.13 22.12 0.30
C PRO A 110 15.49 23.52 0.45
N HIS A 111 16.17 24.60 0.07
CA HIS A 111 15.80 25.98 0.43
C HIS A 111 14.92 26.71 -0.59
N GLU A 112 14.52 26.04 -1.66
CA GLU A 112 13.85 26.69 -2.81
C GLU A 112 12.77 25.81 -3.46
N TYR A 113 12.49 24.65 -2.88
CA TYR A 113 11.75 23.60 -3.58
C TYR A 113 10.22 23.74 -3.52
N SER A 114 9.67 24.26 -2.42
CA SER A 114 8.22 24.25 -2.17
C SER A 114 7.43 25.28 -2.96
N SER A 115 8.02 26.44 -3.28
CA SER A 115 7.41 27.50 -4.08
C SER A 115 7.11 27.07 -5.52
N ARG A 116 7.86 26.08 -6.02
CA ARG A 116 7.75 25.54 -7.39
C ARG A 116 6.88 24.30 -7.49
N ILE A 117 6.33 23.80 -6.37
CA ILE A 117 5.45 22.64 -6.35
C ILE A 117 3.99 23.09 -6.30
N ALA A 118 3.16 22.45 -7.10
CA ALA A 118 1.71 22.53 -6.96
C ALA A 118 1.11 21.13 -6.79
N MET A 119 0.07 21.04 -5.97
CA MET A 119 -0.77 19.87 -5.85
C MET A 119 -1.87 19.92 -6.92
N GLY A 120 -1.80 19.07 -7.91
CA GLY A 120 -2.80 18.96 -8.98
C GLY A 120 -3.87 17.93 -8.64
N ILE A 121 -5.08 18.37 -8.35
CA ILE A 121 -6.25 17.51 -8.18
C ILE A 121 -6.82 17.16 -9.55
N THR A 122 -6.84 15.88 -9.90
CA THR A 122 -7.36 15.37 -11.18
C THR A 122 -8.75 14.76 -11.02
N PHE A 123 -9.44 14.48 -12.14
CA PHE A 123 -10.82 13.96 -12.16
C PHE A 123 -11.82 14.89 -11.45
N TRP A 124 -11.64 16.20 -11.55
CA TRP A 124 -12.47 17.16 -10.81
C TRP A 124 -13.93 17.25 -11.29
N ASN A 125 -14.22 16.75 -12.49
CA ASN A 125 -15.53 16.76 -13.14
C ASN A 125 -16.68 16.25 -12.26
N HIS A 126 -16.40 15.28 -11.37
CA HIS A 126 -17.40 14.68 -10.48
C HIS A 126 -18.07 15.69 -9.53
N TYR A 127 -17.45 16.84 -9.29
CA TYR A 127 -17.91 17.85 -8.35
C TYR A 127 -18.45 19.12 -9.03
N GLU A 128 -18.53 19.17 -10.36
CA GLU A 128 -19.00 20.36 -11.09
C GLU A 128 -20.48 20.70 -10.82
N ASN A 129 -21.32 19.68 -10.61
CA ASN A 129 -22.78 19.83 -10.51
C ASN A 129 -23.31 19.90 -9.06
N ASP A 130 -22.46 19.79 -8.03
CA ASP A 130 -22.85 19.81 -6.62
C ASP A 130 -22.07 20.90 -5.87
N SER A 131 -22.63 22.12 -5.84
CA SER A 131 -21.96 23.31 -5.30
C SER A 131 -21.57 23.19 -3.83
N LYS A 132 -22.45 22.65 -2.99
CA LYS A 132 -22.18 22.46 -1.55
C LYS A 132 -21.05 21.46 -1.32
N ARG A 133 -21.05 20.34 -2.07
CA ARG A 133 -19.99 19.34 -1.97
C ARG A 133 -18.68 19.86 -2.55
N LYS A 134 -18.73 20.69 -3.61
CA LYS A 134 -17.58 21.32 -4.24
C LYS A 134 -16.82 22.23 -3.27
N ASP A 135 -17.49 23.15 -2.58
CA ASP A 135 -16.83 24.09 -1.64
C ASP A 135 -16.15 23.35 -0.49
N SER A 136 -16.83 22.35 0.08
CA SER A 136 -16.25 21.52 1.14
C SER A 136 -15.02 20.75 0.65
N LYS A 137 -15.02 20.24 -0.58
CA LYS A 137 -13.88 19.51 -1.15
C LYS A 137 -12.73 20.43 -1.50
N ILE A 138 -12.99 21.61 -2.06
CA ILE A 138 -11.96 22.62 -2.31
C ILE A 138 -11.25 22.93 -1.01
N ASN A 139 -12.01 23.27 0.05
CA ASN A 139 -11.43 23.58 1.35
C ASN A 139 -10.53 22.43 1.84
N HIS A 140 -11.04 21.19 1.83
CA HIS A 140 -10.28 20.00 2.22
C HIS A 140 -8.94 19.85 1.46
N PHE A 141 -8.95 19.99 0.13
CA PHE A 141 -7.75 19.83 -0.70
C PHE A 141 -6.78 21.02 -0.60
N THR A 142 -7.26 22.22 -0.32
CA THR A 142 -6.42 23.42 -0.14
C THR A 142 -5.88 23.60 1.28
N THR A 143 -6.46 22.90 2.27
CA THR A 143 -6.08 23.04 3.69
C THR A 143 -5.63 21.71 4.27
N ASN A 144 -6.56 20.86 4.71
CA ASN A 144 -6.29 19.60 5.41
C ASN A 144 -5.28 18.71 4.67
N LEU A 145 -5.53 18.44 3.38
CA LEU A 145 -4.68 17.52 2.61
C LEU A 145 -3.32 18.14 2.25
N LEU A 146 -3.31 19.45 1.97
CA LEU A 146 -2.09 20.18 1.65
C LEU A 146 -1.19 20.32 2.90
N GLU A 147 -1.78 20.53 4.07
CA GLU A 147 -1.07 20.54 5.36
C GLU A 147 -0.46 19.17 5.66
N GLU A 148 -1.20 18.09 5.41
CA GLU A 148 -0.70 16.73 5.54
C GLU A 148 0.49 16.45 4.60
N LEU A 149 0.41 16.91 3.34
CA LEU A 149 1.50 16.79 2.38
C LEU A 149 2.74 17.55 2.83
N ASN A 150 2.57 18.81 3.23
CA ASN A 150 3.66 19.65 3.74
C ASN A 150 4.33 19.02 4.96
N LYS A 151 3.55 18.53 5.92
CA LYS A 151 4.05 17.83 7.10
C LYS A 151 4.80 16.55 6.73
N SER A 152 4.26 15.76 5.82
CA SER A 152 4.91 14.54 5.31
C SER A 152 6.26 14.83 4.67
N LEU A 153 6.36 15.95 3.97
CA LEU A 153 7.59 16.42 3.33
C LEU A 153 8.52 17.14 4.30
N GLY A 154 8.13 17.37 5.55
CA GLY A 154 8.92 18.11 6.53
C GLY A 154 9.04 19.61 6.24
N PHE A 155 8.08 20.18 5.50
CA PHE A 155 7.95 21.62 5.29
C PHE A 155 7.23 22.27 6.48
N ASN A 156 7.97 22.39 7.58
CA ASN A 156 7.43 22.87 8.85
C ASN A 156 7.35 24.41 8.93
N GLU A 157 8.21 25.11 8.18
CA GLU A 157 8.26 26.57 8.17
C GLU A 157 7.31 27.12 7.09
N ALA A 158 6.52 28.16 7.43
CA ALA A 158 5.47 28.71 6.55
C ALA A 158 6.01 29.27 5.22
N GLU A 159 7.27 29.70 5.19
CA GLU A 159 7.96 30.16 3.98
C GLU A 159 8.28 29.00 3.04
N ASN A 160 8.49 27.81 3.61
CA ASN A 160 8.92 26.60 2.92
C ASN A 160 7.78 25.63 2.59
N GLN A 161 6.52 26.05 2.67
CA GLN A 161 5.34 25.22 2.38
C GLN A 161 4.86 25.33 0.93
N ILE A 162 4.35 24.22 0.41
CA ILE A 162 3.54 24.16 -0.81
C ILE A 162 2.24 24.92 -0.52
N LYS A 163 1.93 25.92 -1.35
CA LYS A 163 0.76 26.81 -1.18
C LYS A 163 -0.26 26.70 -2.29
N MET A 164 0.08 26.02 -3.39
CA MET A 164 -0.74 25.96 -4.59
C MET A 164 -1.42 24.61 -4.74
N THR A 165 -2.75 24.64 -4.83
CA THR A 165 -3.57 23.52 -5.26
C THR A 165 -4.28 23.92 -6.56
N LEU A 166 -4.23 23.04 -7.56
CA LEU A 166 -4.81 23.22 -8.88
C LEU A 166 -5.90 22.16 -9.09
N PHE A 167 -6.99 22.51 -9.77
CA PHE A 167 -8.15 21.63 -9.94
C PHE A 167 -8.44 21.33 -11.41
N PHE A 168 -7.93 20.20 -11.90
CA PHE A 168 -7.97 19.84 -13.30
C PHE A 168 -9.20 19.01 -13.68
N THR A 169 -9.83 19.45 -14.77
CA THR A 169 -10.94 18.80 -15.46
C THR A 169 -10.48 18.35 -16.85
N ASP A 170 -11.18 17.40 -17.45
CA ASP A 170 -11.02 17.11 -18.89
C ASP A 170 -11.61 18.21 -19.78
N ARG A 171 -12.38 19.15 -19.22
CA ARG A 171 -12.92 20.31 -19.93
C ARG A 171 -11.86 21.40 -20.11
N ASN A 172 -11.65 21.81 -21.37
CA ASN A 172 -10.63 22.79 -21.76
C ASN A 172 -10.77 24.16 -21.07
N GLU A 173 -11.98 24.74 -20.96
CA GLU A 173 -12.13 26.11 -20.42
C GLU A 173 -11.70 26.24 -18.96
N GLN A 174 -12.08 25.29 -18.10
CA GLN A 174 -11.72 25.33 -16.69
C GLN A 174 -10.24 24.95 -16.48
N CYS A 175 -9.74 24.03 -17.29
CA CYS A 175 -8.30 23.74 -17.38
C CYS A 175 -7.48 25.01 -17.70
N GLN A 176 -7.92 25.85 -18.66
CA GLN A 176 -7.24 27.11 -19.00
C GLN A 176 -7.16 28.09 -17.81
N SER A 177 -8.19 28.15 -16.96
CA SER A 177 -8.18 29.01 -15.76
C SER A 177 -7.15 28.55 -14.71
N GLU A 178 -6.92 27.24 -14.58
CA GLU A 178 -5.90 26.69 -13.69
C GLU A 178 -4.50 26.82 -14.30
N ILE A 179 -4.36 26.72 -15.63
CA ILE A 179 -3.10 26.95 -16.35
C ILE A 179 -2.54 28.34 -16.06
N GLN A 180 -3.39 29.37 -15.99
CA GLN A 180 -2.95 30.73 -15.63
C GLN A 180 -2.35 30.79 -14.21
N LYS A 181 -2.78 29.95 -13.28
CA LYS A 181 -2.18 29.89 -11.94
C LYS A 181 -0.80 29.24 -11.97
N ILE A 182 -0.58 28.28 -12.86
CA ILE A 182 0.73 27.63 -13.07
C ILE A 182 1.78 28.65 -13.51
N ALA A 183 1.39 29.67 -14.29
CA ALA A 183 2.31 30.71 -14.75
C ALA A 183 3.06 31.40 -13.59
N ARG A 184 2.41 31.52 -12.41
CA ARG A 184 3.02 32.09 -11.19
C ARG A 184 4.19 31.26 -10.65
N LEU A 185 4.25 29.96 -10.98
CA LEU A 185 5.38 29.10 -10.61
C LEU A 185 6.62 29.39 -11.49
N PHE A 186 6.46 30.10 -12.60
CA PHE A 186 7.54 30.37 -13.56
C PHE A 186 8.25 31.70 -13.34
N ASP A 187 7.83 32.48 -12.35
CA ASP A 187 8.49 33.75 -12.00
C ASP A 187 9.86 33.52 -11.33
N GLU A 188 10.07 32.33 -10.75
CA GLU A 188 11.34 31.93 -10.16
C GLU A 188 12.29 31.31 -11.20
N GLN A 189 13.61 31.52 -11.02
CA GLN A 189 14.61 30.90 -11.90
C GLN A 189 14.54 29.36 -11.82
N PRO A 190 14.65 28.65 -12.94
CA PRO A 190 14.55 27.19 -12.94
C PRO A 190 15.77 26.56 -12.27
N GLN A 191 15.55 25.44 -11.60
CA GLN A 191 16.58 24.74 -10.81
C GLN A 191 17.11 23.50 -11.54
N ASP A 192 18.42 23.26 -11.44
CA ASP A 192 19.04 22.03 -11.93
C ASP A 192 18.66 20.83 -11.04
N VAL A 193 18.20 19.74 -11.66
CA VAL A 193 17.88 18.51 -10.93
C VAL A 193 19.14 17.74 -10.58
N LYS A 194 19.25 17.34 -9.30
CA LYS A 194 20.33 16.48 -8.80
C LYS A 194 20.23 15.05 -9.37
N PRO A 195 21.30 14.26 -9.28
CA PRO A 195 21.22 12.82 -9.51
C PRO A 195 20.13 12.17 -8.65
N ALA A 196 19.58 11.06 -9.14
CA ALA A 196 18.63 10.26 -8.40
C ALA A 196 19.22 9.83 -7.04
N CYS A 197 18.39 9.76 -6.01
CA CYS A 197 18.79 9.22 -4.72
C CYS A 197 19.22 7.75 -4.84
N LYS A 198 20.11 7.29 -3.96
CA LYS A 198 20.59 5.91 -4.02
C LYS A 198 19.46 4.96 -3.65
N VAL A 199 19.54 3.72 -4.15
CA VAL A 199 18.62 2.63 -3.76
C VAL A 199 18.47 2.51 -2.24
N ASP A 200 19.58 2.71 -1.50
CA ASP A 200 19.58 2.64 -0.03
C ASP A 200 18.83 3.82 0.61
N ASP A 201 18.85 4.99 -0.01
CA ASP A 201 18.11 6.18 0.44
C ASP A 201 16.61 5.98 0.17
N VAL A 202 16.25 5.52 -1.04
CA VAL A 202 14.86 5.14 -1.37
C VAL A 202 14.34 4.08 -0.42
N ALA A 203 15.14 3.06 -0.12
CA ALA A 203 14.75 2.04 0.86
C ALA A 203 14.57 2.62 2.26
N THR A 204 15.33 3.66 2.63
CA THR A 204 15.17 4.36 3.92
C THR A 204 13.90 5.19 3.95
N ILE A 205 13.60 5.94 2.88
CA ILE A 205 12.39 6.75 2.75
C ILE A 205 11.15 5.85 2.77
N LEU A 206 11.15 4.79 1.97
CA LEU A 206 10.08 3.80 1.94
C LEU A 206 9.97 3.09 3.28
N SER A 207 11.07 2.69 3.92
CA SER A 207 11.07 2.12 5.27
C SER A 207 10.49 3.07 6.30
N LYS A 208 10.80 4.37 6.24
CA LYS A 208 10.24 5.40 7.13
C LYS A 208 8.73 5.56 6.91
N HIS A 209 8.30 5.78 5.66
CA HIS A 209 6.89 6.03 5.36
C HIS A 209 6.01 4.79 5.52
N LEU A 210 6.53 3.60 5.19
CA LEU A 210 5.84 2.33 5.35
C LEU A 210 6.05 1.71 6.75
N GLU A 211 6.79 2.38 7.65
CA GLU A 211 7.35 1.89 8.92
C GLU A 211 7.82 0.41 8.88
N LEU A 212 8.41 0.03 7.74
CA LEU A 212 8.93 -1.30 7.44
C LEU A 212 10.37 -1.44 7.91
N ASP A 213 10.80 -2.68 8.17
CA ASP A 213 12.22 -2.98 8.38
C ASP A 213 13.04 -2.61 7.13
N LYS A 214 14.08 -1.80 7.33
CA LYS A 214 14.93 -1.27 6.26
C LYS A 214 15.63 -2.37 5.46
N VAL A 215 15.96 -3.52 6.06
CA VAL A 215 16.56 -4.67 5.38
C VAL A 215 15.56 -5.31 4.41
N VAL A 216 14.30 -5.41 4.82
CA VAL A 216 13.20 -5.95 4.00
C VAL A 216 12.95 -5.07 2.77
N VAL A 217 12.75 -3.77 2.99
CA VAL A 217 12.53 -2.81 1.89
C VAL A 217 13.72 -2.83 0.93
N LYS A 218 14.94 -2.87 1.46
CA LYS A 218 16.17 -2.93 0.66
C LYS A 218 16.23 -4.17 -0.23
N GLN A 219 15.79 -5.34 0.25
CA GLN A 219 15.74 -6.55 -0.56
C GLN A 219 14.73 -6.43 -1.71
N ILE A 220 13.54 -5.85 -1.46
CA ILE A 220 12.49 -5.67 -2.47
C ILE A 220 12.91 -4.66 -3.55
N VAL A 221 13.48 -3.51 -3.13
CA VAL A 221 13.96 -2.49 -4.07
C VAL A 221 15.09 -3.03 -4.94
N LYS A 222 15.96 -3.89 -4.38
CA LYS A 222 17.08 -4.51 -5.10
C LYS A 222 16.68 -5.67 -6.01
N SER A 223 15.61 -6.40 -5.70
CA SER A 223 15.14 -7.57 -6.48
C SER A 223 14.32 -7.21 -7.73
N ASN A 224 14.42 -5.97 -8.21
CA ASN A 224 13.55 -5.39 -9.24
C ASN A 224 12.05 -5.35 -8.85
N GLY A 225 11.74 -5.28 -7.55
CA GLY A 225 10.36 -5.04 -7.10
C GLY A 225 9.81 -3.71 -7.62
N THR A 226 8.51 -3.70 -7.92
CA THR A 226 7.76 -2.48 -8.23
C THR A 226 7.14 -1.94 -6.95
N ALA A 227 6.87 -0.64 -6.89
CA ALA A 227 6.10 -0.12 -5.76
C ALA A 227 4.63 -0.56 -5.80
N GLN A 228 4.12 -0.98 -6.96
CA GLN A 228 2.84 -1.67 -7.04
C GLN A 228 2.87 -3.03 -6.33
N HIS A 229 3.97 -3.80 -6.40
CA HIS A 229 4.10 -5.00 -5.58
C HIS A 229 4.08 -4.67 -4.08
N LEU A 230 4.62 -3.52 -3.66
CA LEU A 230 4.50 -3.04 -2.27
C LEU A 230 3.06 -2.62 -1.91
N GLN A 231 2.34 -1.97 -2.84
CA GLN A 231 0.94 -1.52 -2.69
C GLN A 231 -0.10 -2.65 -2.77
N GLN A 232 0.16 -3.69 -3.55
CA GLN A 232 -0.79 -4.75 -3.87
C GLN A 232 -0.70 -5.91 -2.89
N ALA A 233 0.50 -6.07 -2.33
CA ALA A 233 0.66 -6.68 -1.04
C ALA A 233 -0.33 -5.96 -0.07
N GLU A 234 -0.41 -4.61 -0.02
CA GLU A 234 -1.25 -3.81 0.95
C GLU A 234 -2.72 -4.20 1.07
N LYS A 235 -3.26 -4.88 0.06
CA LYS A 235 -4.69 -5.01 -0.12
C LYS A 235 -5.25 -6.43 0.06
N ASN A 236 -4.45 -7.50 0.20
CA ASN A 236 -4.93 -8.84 -0.18
C ASN A 236 -4.87 -9.96 0.89
N ASP A 237 -4.65 -9.67 2.16
CA ASP A 237 -4.44 -10.73 3.16
C ASP A 237 -5.46 -10.74 4.29
N CYS A 238 -6.30 -11.79 4.32
CA CYS A 238 -7.43 -11.88 5.25
C CYS A 238 -8.12 -13.24 5.29
N PHE A 239 -8.92 -13.42 6.35
CA PHE A 239 -9.98 -14.41 6.50
C PHE A 239 -11.35 -13.81 6.16
N PRO A 240 -12.30 -14.61 5.66
CA PRO A 240 -13.68 -14.17 5.46
C PRO A 240 -14.42 -13.99 6.81
N PRO A 241 -15.51 -13.20 6.85
CA PRO A 241 -16.20 -12.86 8.09
C PRO A 241 -16.71 -14.05 8.90
N HIS A 242 -17.14 -15.12 8.22
CA HIS A 242 -17.75 -16.31 8.82
C HIS A 242 -16.75 -17.39 9.22
N ALA A 243 -15.46 -17.19 8.96
CA ALA A 243 -14.42 -18.08 9.46
C ALA A 243 -14.51 -18.17 10.99
N LYS A 244 -14.22 -19.33 11.58
CA LYS A 244 -14.41 -19.60 13.00
C LYS A 244 -13.10 -19.78 13.74
N ILE A 245 -13.04 -19.26 14.97
CA ILE A 245 -11.93 -19.39 15.90
C ILE A 245 -12.46 -19.96 17.21
N ARG A 246 -11.68 -20.83 17.86
CA ARG A 246 -12.01 -21.37 19.18
C ARG A 246 -11.40 -20.51 20.29
N LEU A 247 -12.22 -20.08 21.25
CA LEU A 247 -11.82 -19.34 22.45
C LEU A 247 -11.19 -20.30 23.48
N GLU A 248 -10.54 -19.74 24.51
CA GLU A 248 -9.92 -20.50 25.62
C GLU A 248 -10.91 -21.42 26.34
N ASP A 249 -12.18 -21.03 26.43
CA ASP A 249 -13.26 -21.82 27.05
C ASP A 249 -13.80 -22.95 26.14
N GLY A 250 -13.27 -23.08 24.92
CA GLY A 250 -13.69 -24.07 23.94
C GLY A 250 -14.87 -23.65 23.05
N SER A 251 -15.50 -22.51 23.32
CA SER A 251 -16.55 -21.95 22.46
C SER A 251 -15.99 -21.44 21.12
N GLU A 252 -16.83 -21.36 20.10
CA GLU A 252 -16.46 -20.85 18.79
C GLU A 252 -17.04 -19.46 18.53
N VAL A 253 -16.23 -18.58 17.96
CA VAL A 253 -16.62 -17.24 17.52
C VAL A 253 -16.27 -17.04 16.06
N GLN A 254 -17.09 -16.27 15.34
CA GLN A 254 -16.74 -15.85 13.98
C GLN A 254 -15.67 -14.76 14.02
N VAL A 255 -14.76 -14.76 13.04
CA VAL A 255 -13.67 -13.77 12.96
C VAL A 255 -14.21 -12.35 12.96
N LYS A 256 -15.39 -12.11 12.36
CA LYS A 256 -16.02 -10.78 12.35
C LYS A 256 -16.38 -10.24 13.74
N ASP A 257 -16.71 -11.16 14.66
CA ASP A 257 -17.20 -10.87 16.01
C ASP A 257 -16.08 -10.92 17.06
N LEU A 258 -14.88 -11.32 16.65
CA LEU A 258 -13.68 -11.37 17.47
C LEU A 258 -13.26 -9.96 17.93
N LYS A 259 -12.79 -9.86 19.17
CA LYS A 259 -12.42 -8.61 19.84
C LYS A 259 -10.97 -8.64 20.31
N ILE A 260 -10.37 -7.45 20.40
CA ILE A 260 -9.06 -7.28 21.04
C ILE A 260 -9.18 -7.68 22.51
N GLY A 261 -8.24 -8.48 22.99
CA GLY A 261 -8.24 -9.07 24.33
C GLY A 261 -8.85 -10.46 24.42
N ASP A 262 -9.56 -10.94 23.38
CA ASP A 262 -10.10 -12.29 23.37
C ASP A 262 -8.97 -13.32 23.50
N ARG A 263 -9.17 -14.31 24.39
CA ARG A 263 -8.23 -15.40 24.63
C ARG A 263 -8.64 -16.57 23.76
N ILE A 264 -7.75 -16.99 22.87
CA ILE A 264 -8.03 -17.99 21.83
C ILE A 264 -7.11 -19.19 21.95
N LEU A 265 -7.53 -20.31 21.40
CA LEU A 265 -6.66 -21.46 21.22
C LEU A 265 -5.80 -21.28 19.96
N SER A 266 -4.49 -21.46 20.12
CA SER A 266 -3.48 -21.37 19.06
C SER A 266 -2.52 -22.55 19.13
N TYR A 267 -1.67 -22.74 18.11
CA TYR A 267 -0.82 -23.92 17.99
C TYR A 267 0.64 -23.60 17.72
N ASN A 268 1.52 -24.09 18.58
CA ASN A 268 2.96 -23.98 18.38
C ASN A 268 3.47 -25.21 17.62
N VAL A 269 3.72 -25.02 16.33
CA VAL A 269 4.21 -26.08 15.42
C VAL A 269 5.54 -26.68 15.87
N ASN A 270 6.46 -25.86 16.40
CA ASN A 270 7.78 -26.32 16.84
C ASN A 270 7.69 -27.17 18.11
N LYS A 271 6.86 -26.75 19.07
CA LYS A 271 6.60 -27.48 20.31
C LYS A 271 5.57 -28.60 20.15
N LYS A 272 4.91 -28.65 18.99
CA LYS A 272 3.78 -29.55 18.68
C LYS A 272 2.69 -29.52 19.76
N GLN A 273 2.32 -28.31 20.19
CA GLN A 273 1.47 -28.13 21.35
C GLN A 273 0.49 -26.98 21.15
N GLN A 274 -0.76 -27.19 21.54
CA GLN A 274 -1.77 -26.14 21.65
C GLN A 274 -1.50 -25.28 22.89
N PHE A 275 -1.78 -23.99 22.79
CA PHE A 275 -1.65 -23.06 23.90
C PHE A 275 -2.68 -21.93 23.78
N VAL A 276 -2.88 -21.20 24.87
CA VAL A 276 -3.76 -20.02 24.88
C VAL A 276 -2.97 -18.81 24.42
N ASP A 277 -3.49 -18.13 23.41
CA ASP A 277 -2.99 -16.86 22.90
C ASP A 277 -4.03 -15.76 23.09
N VAL A 278 -3.66 -14.52 22.82
CA VAL A 278 -4.51 -13.34 22.99
C VAL A 278 -4.56 -12.55 21.69
N ILE A 279 -5.75 -12.13 21.29
CA ILE A 279 -5.93 -11.17 20.20
C ILE A 279 -5.41 -9.82 20.64
N THR A 280 -4.35 -9.36 19.99
CA THR A 280 -3.67 -8.10 20.33
C THR A 280 -4.13 -6.94 19.46
N ASN A 281 -4.51 -7.22 18.21
CA ASN A 281 -5.00 -6.20 17.27
C ASN A 281 -5.74 -6.81 16.07
N PHE A 282 -6.27 -5.96 15.19
CA PHE A 282 -6.70 -6.32 13.84
C PHE A 282 -5.94 -5.49 12.83
N LEU A 283 -5.52 -6.16 11.76
CA LEU A 283 -4.81 -5.52 10.69
C LEU A 283 -5.76 -4.96 9.63
N HIS A 284 -6.78 -5.74 9.30
CA HIS A 284 -7.92 -5.32 8.50
C HIS A 284 -9.23 -5.70 9.22
N LYS A 285 -10.22 -4.81 9.14
CA LYS A 285 -11.60 -5.05 9.59
C LYS A 285 -12.56 -4.21 8.73
N GLU A 286 -12.92 -4.72 7.55
CA GLU A 286 -13.84 -4.03 6.63
C GLU A 286 -15.04 -4.92 6.28
N LEU A 287 -16.25 -4.33 6.27
CA LEU A 287 -17.53 -5.05 6.20
C LEU A 287 -18.19 -5.06 4.81
N HIS A 288 -17.67 -4.32 3.82
CA HIS A 288 -18.43 -4.00 2.60
C HIS A 288 -17.67 -4.12 1.26
N GLU A 289 -16.48 -4.72 1.23
CA GLU A 289 -15.72 -4.96 -0.01
C GLU A 289 -15.81 -6.43 -0.44
N SER A 290 -16.07 -6.70 -1.72
CA SER A 290 -16.05 -8.05 -2.29
C SER A 290 -14.60 -8.50 -2.55
N CYS A 291 -14.17 -9.56 -1.88
CA CYS A 291 -12.82 -10.12 -1.94
C CYS A 291 -12.82 -11.56 -2.48
N LYS A 292 -11.72 -11.94 -3.14
CA LYS A 292 -11.48 -13.31 -3.63
C LYS A 292 -10.73 -14.12 -2.58
N TYR A 293 -11.17 -15.36 -2.37
CA TYR A 293 -10.61 -16.33 -1.43
C TYR A 293 -10.33 -17.66 -2.14
N LEU A 294 -9.42 -18.44 -1.58
CA LEU A 294 -9.27 -19.85 -1.89
C LEU A 294 -10.03 -20.67 -0.87
N ARG A 295 -10.92 -21.54 -1.33
CA ARG A 295 -11.54 -22.58 -0.53
C ARG A 295 -10.73 -23.87 -0.66
N ILE A 296 -10.08 -24.26 0.42
CA ILE A 296 -9.28 -25.47 0.53
C ILE A 296 -10.11 -26.51 1.28
N THR A 297 -10.60 -27.51 0.55
CA THR A 297 -11.33 -28.64 1.14
C THR A 297 -10.35 -29.76 1.44
N LEU A 298 -10.37 -30.30 2.66
CA LEU A 298 -9.52 -31.40 3.11
C LEU A 298 -10.25 -32.75 2.95
N GLN A 299 -9.51 -33.86 2.99
CA GLN A 299 -10.11 -35.19 2.85
C GLN A 299 -11.09 -35.57 3.96
N ASN A 300 -10.96 -34.96 5.14
CA ASN A 300 -11.89 -35.12 6.26
C ASN A 300 -13.04 -34.09 6.23
N ASP A 301 -13.31 -33.51 5.06
CA ASP A 301 -14.35 -32.52 4.78
C ASP A 301 -14.25 -31.20 5.58
N ARG A 302 -13.15 -30.98 6.30
CA ARG A 302 -12.81 -29.66 6.87
C ARG A 302 -12.48 -28.68 5.75
N ILE A 303 -12.85 -27.42 5.96
CA ILE A 303 -12.69 -26.36 4.96
C ILE A 303 -11.95 -25.18 5.57
N LEU A 304 -10.84 -24.78 4.93
CA LEU A 304 -10.17 -23.52 5.17
C LEU A 304 -10.45 -22.57 4.01
N GLU A 305 -11.01 -21.40 4.31
CA GLU A 305 -11.20 -20.33 3.34
C GLU A 305 -10.29 -19.17 3.72
N ILE A 306 -9.43 -18.76 2.79
CA ILE A 306 -8.35 -17.82 3.08
C ILE A 306 -7.92 -17.09 1.81
N SER A 307 -7.45 -15.85 1.91
CA SER A 307 -7.02 -15.12 0.72
C SER A 307 -5.77 -15.75 0.07
N GLN A 308 -5.54 -15.45 -1.21
CA GLN A 308 -4.53 -16.13 -2.03
C GLN A 308 -3.09 -15.99 -1.51
N ASN A 309 -2.75 -14.85 -0.93
CA ASN A 309 -1.39 -14.55 -0.46
C ASN A 309 -1.18 -14.86 1.03
N HIS A 310 -2.22 -15.33 1.73
CA HIS A 310 -2.15 -15.66 3.14
C HIS A 310 -1.26 -16.87 3.41
N MET A 311 -0.44 -16.78 4.47
CA MET A 311 0.47 -17.88 4.83
C MET A 311 -0.26 -18.95 5.65
N VAL A 312 -0.22 -20.18 5.16
CA VAL A 312 -0.73 -21.36 5.86
C VAL A 312 0.40 -22.31 6.24
N CYS A 313 0.23 -23.05 7.33
CA CYS A 313 1.23 -24.03 7.72
C CYS A 313 0.98 -25.35 6.98
N ALA A 314 1.91 -25.74 6.12
CA ALA A 314 1.82 -26.96 5.32
C ALA A 314 3.05 -27.85 5.52
N ALA A 315 2.82 -29.15 5.54
CA ALA A 315 3.87 -30.18 5.52
C ALA A 315 3.98 -30.79 4.12
N THR A 316 5.20 -31.13 3.69
CA THR A 316 5.43 -31.86 2.43
C THR A 316 5.56 -33.37 2.61
N ASN A 317 5.60 -33.81 3.87
CA ASN A 317 5.79 -35.19 4.28
C ASN A 317 4.89 -35.44 5.50
N ASP A 318 4.79 -36.69 5.95
CA ASP A 318 3.99 -37.08 7.13
C ASP A 318 4.59 -36.64 8.48
N PHE A 319 5.57 -35.73 8.45
CA PHE A 319 6.24 -35.24 9.65
C PHE A 319 6.09 -33.72 9.80
N ILE A 320 5.34 -33.31 10.83
CA ILE A 320 5.07 -31.90 11.13
C ILE A 320 6.34 -31.07 11.38
N GLY A 321 7.43 -31.67 11.86
CA GLY A 321 8.66 -30.93 12.19
C GLY A 321 9.41 -30.38 10.97
N LYS A 322 8.99 -30.73 9.75
CA LYS A 322 9.48 -30.13 8.49
C LYS A 322 8.43 -29.22 7.82
N SER A 323 7.33 -28.92 8.51
CA SER A 323 6.31 -28.01 7.99
C SER A 323 6.87 -26.60 7.82
N LYS A 324 6.32 -25.89 6.84
CA LYS A 324 6.69 -24.52 6.51
C LYS A 324 5.43 -23.71 6.30
N TYR A 325 5.52 -22.42 6.61
CA TYR A 325 4.52 -21.48 6.16
C TYR A 325 4.71 -21.21 4.67
N ILE A 326 3.64 -21.38 3.90
CA ILE A 326 3.60 -21.14 2.45
C ILE A 326 2.33 -20.36 2.11
N GLN A 327 2.38 -19.56 1.04
CA GLN A 327 1.21 -18.83 0.56
C GLN A 327 0.13 -19.81 0.09
N ALA A 328 -1.13 -19.51 0.37
CA ALA A 328 -2.26 -20.36 0.00
C ALA A 328 -2.30 -20.66 -1.51
N LEU A 329 -2.02 -19.66 -2.37
CA LEU A 329 -1.95 -19.84 -3.83
C LEU A 329 -0.86 -20.82 -4.28
N LYS A 330 0.17 -21.06 -3.46
CA LYS A 330 1.27 -22.00 -3.77
C LYS A 330 0.98 -23.42 -3.28
N LEU A 331 -0.16 -23.65 -2.62
CA LEU A 331 -0.59 -24.99 -2.23
C LEU A 331 -0.79 -25.87 -3.46
N LYS A 332 -0.50 -27.16 -3.28
CA LYS A 332 -0.63 -28.18 -4.33
C LYS A 332 -1.15 -29.45 -3.68
N LYS A 333 -2.27 -29.95 -4.21
CA LYS A 333 -3.04 -31.07 -3.64
C LYS A 333 -2.18 -32.29 -3.29
N GLU A 334 -1.29 -32.66 -4.21
CA GLU A 334 -0.48 -33.89 -4.13
C GLU A 334 0.86 -33.71 -3.40
N LYS A 335 1.20 -32.46 -3.05
CA LYS A 335 2.50 -32.14 -2.44
C LYS A 335 2.37 -31.69 -0.99
N HIS A 336 1.25 -31.08 -0.63
CA HIS A 336 1.09 -30.40 0.64
C HIS A 336 -0.03 -31.02 1.47
N LYS A 337 0.23 -31.23 2.75
CA LYS A 337 -0.73 -31.63 3.77
C LYS A 337 -0.91 -30.47 4.77
N MET A 338 -2.16 -30.23 5.16
CA MET A 338 -2.52 -29.17 6.10
C MET A 338 -2.50 -29.71 7.53
N ILE A 339 -2.12 -28.86 8.49
CA ILE A 339 -2.15 -29.23 9.90
C ILE A 339 -3.52 -28.87 10.47
N ILE A 340 -4.25 -29.88 10.94
CA ILE A 340 -5.52 -29.71 11.63
C ILE A 340 -5.37 -30.03 13.11
N ILE A 341 -6.19 -29.42 13.95
CA ILE A 341 -6.25 -29.67 15.38
C ILE A 341 -7.54 -30.41 15.70
N GLY A 342 -7.42 -31.61 16.27
CA GLY A 342 -8.55 -32.40 16.75
C GLY A 342 -9.15 -31.83 18.03
N GLU A 343 -10.32 -32.35 18.43
CA GLU A 343 -11.04 -31.91 19.63
C GLU A 343 -10.22 -32.11 20.93
N ASN A 344 -9.35 -33.11 20.94
CA ASN A 344 -8.41 -33.40 22.03
C ASN A 344 -7.16 -32.51 22.03
N GLY A 345 -7.07 -31.52 21.13
CA GLY A 345 -5.91 -30.64 20.95
C GLY A 345 -4.71 -31.29 20.26
N VAL A 346 -4.86 -32.53 19.77
CA VAL A 346 -3.81 -33.25 19.04
C VAL A 346 -3.85 -32.85 17.57
N TYR A 347 -2.67 -32.64 16.98
CA TYR A 347 -2.57 -32.31 15.57
C TYR A 347 -2.70 -33.55 14.68
N HIS A 348 -3.27 -33.37 13.50
CA HIS A 348 -3.25 -34.35 12.41
C HIS A 348 -2.80 -33.67 11.12
N LEU A 349 -2.20 -34.44 10.20
CA LEU A 349 -1.92 -33.99 8.85
C LEU A 349 -3.04 -34.46 7.94
N ALA A 350 -3.73 -33.52 7.31
CA ALA A 350 -4.84 -33.79 6.41
C ALA A 350 -4.44 -33.48 4.96
N GLU A 351 -4.75 -34.41 4.06
CA GLU A 351 -4.53 -34.21 2.64
C GLU A 351 -5.57 -33.26 2.05
N ILE A 352 -5.14 -32.49 1.06
CA ILE A 352 -6.02 -31.56 0.35
C ILE A 352 -6.86 -32.39 -0.64
N LYS A 353 -8.17 -32.15 -0.65
CA LYS A 353 -9.15 -32.77 -1.57
C LYS A 353 -9.42 -31.86 -2.76
N ASN A 354 -9.63 -30.57 -2.53
CA ASN A 354 -9.90 -29.58 -3.58
C ASN A 354 -9.37 -28.19 -3.20
N ILE A 355 -9.03 -27.38 -4.20
CA ILE A 355 -8.73 -25.95 -4.05
C ILE A 355 -9.50 -25.21 -5.15
N GLU A 356 -10.40 -24.31 -4.77
CA GLU A 356 -11.19 -23.50 -5.70
C GLU A 356 -11.24 -22.02 -5.29
N GLU A 357 -11.47 -21.12 -6.25
CA GLU A 357 -11.64 -19.69 -5.98
C GLU A 357 -13.11 -19.40 -5.65
N VAL A 358 -13.35 -18.70 -4.55
CA VAL A 358 -14.67 -18.23 -4.10
C VAL A 358 -14.60 -16.73 -3.80
N SER A 359 -15.73 -16.04 -3.75
CA SER A 359 -15.78 -14.60 -3.45
C SER A 359 -16.78 -14.31 -2.34
N TYR A 360 -16.36 -13.49 -1.38
CA TYR A 360 -17.19 -13.06 -0.24
C TYR A 360 -17.01 -11.58 0.04
N SER A 361 -18.00 -10.97 0.68
CA SER A 361 -17.88 -9.61 1.20
C SER A 361 -17.24 -9.60 2.58
N GLY A 362 -16.26 -8.73 2.77
CA GLY A 362 -15.63 -8.42 4.05
C GLY A 362 -14.31 -9.15 4.29
N LYS A 363 -13.34 -8.43 4.85
CA LYS A 363 -11.96 -8.90 5.07
C LYS A 363 -11.50 -8.66 6.50
N TYR A 364 -10.98 -9.72 7.13
CA TYR A 364 -10.54 -9.69 8.53
C TYR A 364 -9.17 -10.32 8.71
N ALA A 365 -8.26 -9.61 9.37
CA ALA A 365 -6.91 -10.10 9.64
C ALA A 365 -6.58 -9.89 11.14
N PRO A 366 -6.97 -10.83 12.02
CA PRO A 366 -6.66 -10.73 13.45
C PRO A 366 -5.17 -11.00 13.72
N LEU A 367 -4.61 -10.30 14.72
CA LEU A 367 -3.28 -10.58 15.26
C LEU A 367 -3.34 -11.20 16.63
N THR A 368 -2.56 -12.27 16.80
CA THR A 368 -2.29 -12.88 18.10
C THR A 368 -0.91 -12.48 18.62
N ARG A 369 -0.65 -12.71 19.92
CA ARG A 369 0.67 -12.44 20.48
C ARG A 369 1.74 -13.34 19.87
N SER A 370 1.44 -14.59 19.50
CA SER A 370 2.41 -15.48 18.85
C SER A 370 2.51 -15.32 17.33
N GLY A 371 1.50 -14.73 16.70
CA GLY A 371 1.37 -14.72 15.23
C GLY A 371 0.87 -16.04 14.63
N SER A 372 0.44 -17.01 15.44
CA SER A 372 -0.25 -18.23 15.00
C SER A 372 -1.71 -18.19 15.39
N ILE A 373 -2.58 -18.78 14.57
CA ILE A 373 -4.02 -18.86 14.80
C ILE A 373 -4.57 -20.19 14.26
N ILE A 374 -5.62 -20.71 14.90
CA ILE A 374 -6.38 -21.86 14.41
C ILE A 374 -7.70 -21.35 13.85
N VAL A 375 -7.97 -21.62 12.57
CA VAL A 375 -9.20 -21.18 11.89
C VAL A 375 -9.89 -22.39 11.27
N ASN A 376 -11.16 -22.60 11.60
CA ASN A 376 -11.91 -23.81 11.26
C ASN A 376 -11.10 -25.09 11.57
N ASP A 377 -10.43 -25.09 12.73
CA ASP A 377 -9.51 -26.14 13.21
C ASP A 377 -8.25 -26.38 12.36
N VAL A 378 -7.94 -25.52 11.39
CA VAL A 378 -6.72 -25.58 10.59
C VAL A 378 -5.71 -24.56 11.10
N VAL A 379 -4.45 -24.98 11.27
CA VAL A 379 -3.38 -24.08 11.71
C VAL A 379 -2.98 -23.12 10.59
N ALA A 380 -3.13 -21.83 10.85
CA ALA A 380 -2.78 -20.75 9.95
C ALA A 380 -1.84 -19.73 10.63
N SER A 381 -1.30 -18.84 9.81
CA SER A 381 -0.54 -17.68 10.27
C SER A 381 -1.49 -16.50 10.49
N CYS A 382 -1.18 -15.61 11.44
CA CYS A 382 -1.78 -14.27 11.48
C CYS A 382 -1.19 -13.32 10.43
N TYR A 383 -0.13 -13.76 9.75
CA TYR A 383 0.61 -13.01 8.74
C TYR A 383 0.41 -13.59 7.36
N ALA A 384 0.68 -12.76 6.38
CA ALA A 384 0.63 -13.09 4.99
C ALA A 384 1.75 -12.35 4.22
N GLY A 385 1.94 -12.69 2.94
CA GLY A 385 3.06 -12.17 2.13
C GLY A 385 4.24 -13.11 1.91
N SER A 386 5.35 -12.56 1.39
CA SER A 386 6.54 -13.31 0.96
C SER A 386 7.60 -13.56 2.06
N PHE A 387 7.33 -13.19 3.31
CA PHE A 387 8.31 -13.20 4.40
C PHE A 387 8.18 -14.41 5.34
N SER A 388 9.28 -14.76 6.03
CA SER A 388 9.25 -15.83 7.03
C SER A 388 8.58 -15.35 8.33
N GLN A 389 7.76 -16.21 8.95
CA GLN A 389 7.04 -15.95 10.20
C GLN A 389 7.92 -15.31 11.31
N LYS A 390 9.20 -15.69 11.41
CA LYS A 390 10.13 -15.13 12.41
C LYS A 390 10.44 -13.66 12.19
N ILE A 391 10.61 -13.25 10.93
CA ILE A 391 10.82 -11.85 10.54
C ILE A 391 9.53 -11.07 10.82
N SER A 392 8.39 -11.69 10.51
CA SER A 392 7.10 -11.07 10.77
C SER A 392 6.83 -10.81 12.24
N HIS A 393 7.22 -11.77 13.08
CA HIS A 393 7.04 -11.70 14.51
C HIS A 393 7.99 -10.69 15.19
N ILE A 394 9.27 -10.63 14.76
CA ILE A 394 10.25 -9.68 15.31
C ILE A 394 9.82 -8.24 15.07
N ALA A 395 9.29 -7.97 13.88
CA ALA A 395 8.82 -6.64 13.54
C ALA A 395 7.68 -6.19 14.48
N ILE A 396 6.87 -7.09 15.06
CA ILE A 396 5.74 -6.75 15.94
C ILE A 396 6.10 -6.62 17.43
N LEU A 397 7.31 -7.03 17.82
CA LEU A 397 7.74 -7.04 19.22
C LEU A 397 7.58 -5.69 19.96
N PRO A 398 7.93 -4.53 19.38
CA PRO A 398 7.73 -3.24 20.06
C PRO A 398 6.26 -2.92 20.44
N ILE A 399 5.26 -3.35 19.67
CA ILE A 399 3.83 -3.23 20.07
C ILE A 399 3.49 -4.11 21.25
N GLN A 400 3.99 -5.34 21.23
CA GLN A 400 3.72 -6.32 22.27
C GLN A 400 4.36 -5.91 23.60
N ILE A 401 5.49 -5.21 23.55
CA ILE A 401 6.17 -4.65 24.73
C ILE A 401 5.40 -3.44 25.28
N TRP A 402 4.88 -2.56 24.42
CA TRP A 402 4.11 -1.39 24.84
C TRP A 402 2.80 -1.76 25.56
N TYR A 403 2.04 -2.72 25.02
CA TYR A 403 0.79 -3.20 25.65
C TYR A 403 1.00 -3.92 26.99
N LYS A 404 2.20 -4.41 27.28
CA LYS A 404 2.52 -5.03 28.56
C LYS A 404 2.58 -4.02 29.71
N ASN A 405 2.60 -2.72 29.41
CA ASN A 405 2.99 -1.68 30.36
C ASN A 405 1.95 -0.58 30.67
N GLN A 406 0.71 -0.55 30.14
CA GLN A 406 -0.40 0.23 30.75
C GLN A 406 -1.80 0.15 30.07
N ASP A 407 -2.82 0.37 30.92
CA ASP A 407 -4.25 0.64 30.70
C ASP A 407 -4.59 1.81 29.74
N LEU A 408 -4.11 1.79 28.49
CA LEU A 408 -4.41 2.84 27.52
C LEU A 408 -5.25 2.32 26.37
N LYS A 409 -6.50 2.81 26.30
CA LYS A 409 -7.41 2.65 25.16
C LYS A 409 -6.77 3.27 23.92
N GLY A 410 -6.41 2.44 22.95
CA GLY A 410 -6.04 2.88 21.60
C GLY A 410 -4.97 2.02 20.95
N ILE A 411 -5.08 1.83 19.64
CA ILE A 411 -4.10 1.11 18.82
C ILE A 411 -2.81 1.95 18.72
N HIS A 412 -1.66 1.39 19.10
CA HIS A 412 -0.35 2.04 18.93
C HIS A 412 -0.05 2.26 17.43
N PRO A 413 0.50 3.41 17.00
CA PRO A 413 0.83 3.71 15.60
C PRO A 413 1.62 2.60 14.90
N TYR A 414 2.67 2.09 15.56
CA TYR A 414 3.47 0.95 15.11
C TYR A 414 2.63 -0.33 14.85
N ALA A 415 1.59 -0.62 15.66
CA ALA A 415 0.71 -1.79 15.48
C ALA A 415 -0.13 -1.68 14.22
N ASN A 416 -0.54 -0.45 13.94
CA ASN A 416 -1.29 -0.07 12.77
C ASN A 416 -0.44 -0.08 11.50
N VAL A 417 0.89 -0.06 11.64
CA VAL A 417 1.79 -0.18 10.50
C VAL A 417 2.25 -1.61 10.28
N LEU A 418 2.48 -2.40 11.31
CA LEU A 418 2.80 -3.82 11.11
C LEU A 418 1.61 -4.65 10.64
N SER A 419 0.42 -4.19 10.99
CA SER A 419 -0.83 -4.42 10.28
C SER A 419 -0.73 -4.35 8.76
N LYS A 420 -0.28 -3.19 8.27
CA LYS A 420 -0.17 -2.87 6.85
C LYS A 420 1.04 -3.52 6.18
N ILE A 421 1.92 -4.16 6.96
CA ILE A 421 3.13 -4.83 6.50
C ILE A 421 2.94 -6.34 6.34
N PHE A 422 2.12 -6.97 7.19
CA PHE A 422 1.87 -8.42 7.15
C PHE A 422 0.51 -8.81 6.59
N ASN A 423 -0.27 -7.82 6.16
CA ASN A 423 -1.38 -8.05 5.25
C ASN A 423 -0.97 -7.96 3.76
N ASN A 424 0.33 -8.20 3.49
CA ASN A 424 1.03 -7.94 2.24
C ASN A 424 1.90 -9.08 1.68
#